data_AF-A0A1Y3X6X4-F1
#
_entry.id   AF-A0A1Y3X6X4-F1
#
_cell.length_a   1.000
_cell.length_b   1.000
_cell.length_c   1.000
_cell.angle_alpha   90.00
_cell.angle_beta   90.00
_cell.angle_gamma   90.00
#
_symmetry.space_group_name_H-M   'P 1'
#
loop_
_entity.id
_entity.type
_entity.pdbx_description
1 polymer ?
#
loop_
_entity_poly.entity_id
_entity_poly.type
_entity_poly.pdbx_seq_one_letter_code
_entity_poly.pdbx_strand_id
1 'polypeptide(L)'
;MGISKEDPIEEWTEYDAPTQTVTQSEPQATLVATMCSGNQLYAYIAASPVSQEAGVVLADNSPEYEWGPRGGFEGCSTLNLEQASYDPDTQTSLVKVSMTLENPDLEQVEVSMNLNHNFKPIAAYGPVIIPVTESQTLSCSADITVVNTTRQMEEAWGLRPDQPEFSEYTQEGTIYQISICAGYIELEMQTPTLEEWTAVSGAEVLLDLEKLSDIELPPQLEGYLVRDTYGGSWLVSVKEILADARLNYRDGTSELITQIPSAYAGTWGSGESPYPGSSRDGIHVFRFTPAQAFDLSQVESITIGSTTYPFPQAADLGA
;
A
#
# COMPACT_ATOMS: atom_id res chain seq x y z
N MET A 1 39.61 -47.59 38.13
CA MET A 1 40.25 -46.74 39.15
C MET A 1 40.50 -45.37 38.53
N GLY A 2 40.13 -44.30 39.25
CA GLY A 2 40.04 -42.91 38.77
C GLY A 2 38.64 -42.64 38.18
N ILE A 3 37.85 -41.62 38.57
CA ILE A 3 38.21 -40.24 38.91
C ILE A 3 37.26 -39.70 40.01
N SER A 4 37.78 -38.71 40.73
CA SER A 4 37.27 -37.94 41.88
C SER A 4 35.80 -37.45 41.81
N LYS A 5 35.19 -37.35 43.00
CA LYS A 5 33.96 -36.59 43.27
C LYS A 5 34.20 -35.10 42.98
N GLU A 6 33.27 -34.47 42.26
CA GLU A 6 33.08 -33.02 42.26
C GLU A 6 31.94 -32.68 43.24
N ASP A 7 32.15 -31.64 44.03
CA ASP A 7 31.19 -31.10 44.98
C ASP A 7 29.92 -30.60 44.27
N PRO A 8 28.73 -30.68 44.90
CA PRO A 8 27.51 -30.16 44.30
C PRO A 8 27.59 -28.64 44.13
N ILE A 9 27.25 -28.18 42.92
CA ILE A 9 27.18 -26.77 42.54
C ILE A 9 26.09 -26.09 43.38
N GLU A 10 26.42 -24.94 43.97
CA GLU A 10 25.53 -24.07 44.75
C GLU A 10 24.29 -23.65 43.93
N GLU A 11 23.10 -23.85 44.51
CA GLU A 11 21.83 -23.34 43.97
C GLU A 11 21.86 -21.80 43.99
N TRP A 12 21.81 -21.18 42.81
CA TRP A 12 21.66 -19.73 42.70
C TRP A 12 20.22 -19.33 43.02
N THR A 13 20.11 -18.45 44.01
CA THR A 13 18.88 -17.87 44.54
C THR A 13 18.23 -16.94 43.53
N GLU A 14 16.89 -17.01 43.44
CA GLU A 14 16.05 -16.10 42.66
C GLU A 14 16.37 -14.64 42.99
N TYR A 15 16.64 -13.83 41.96
CA TYR A 15 16.55 -12.39 42.11
C TYR A 15 15.06 -12.03 42.10
N ASP A 16 14.54 -11.63 43.28
CA ASP A 16 13.30 -10.86 43.41
C ASP A 16 13.42 -9.56 42.61
N ALA A 17 13.04 -9.61 41.33
CA ALA A 17 12.71 -8.42 40.56
C ALA A 17 11.37 -7.89 41.11
N PRO A 18 11.20 -6.58 41.33
CA PRO A 18 9.94 -6.03 41.79
C PRO A 18 8.86 -6.37 40.78
N THR A 19 7.95 -7.27 41.18
CA THR A 19 6.75 -7.59 40.41
C THR A 19 5.86 -6.35 40.45
N GLN A 20 5.95 -5.50 39.44
CA GLN A 20 4.80 -4.67 39.08
C GLN A 20 3.77 -5.63 38.47
N THR A 21 2.91 -6.19 39.31
CA THR A 21 1.66 -6.80 38.88
C THR A 21 0.73 -5.69 38.39
N VAL A 22 1.04 -5.14 37.22
CA VAL A 22 -0.03 -4.72 36.32
C VAL A 22 -0.66 -6.03 35.89
N THR A 23 -1.93 -6.22 36.20
CA THR A 23 -2.74 -7.30 35.62
C THR A 23 -2.81 -7.04 34.11
N GLN A 24 -1.76 -7.42 33.37
CA GLN A 24 -1.78 -7.36 31.91
C GLN A 24 -2.82 -8.38 31.47
N SER A 25 -3.89 -7.89 30.85
CA SER A 25 -4.80 -8.74 30.10
C SER A 25 -4.00 -9.56 29.11
N GLU A 26 -4.40 -10.82 28.89
CA GLU A 26 -3.76 -11.64 27.86
C GLU A 26 -3.80 -10.91 26.51
N PRO A 27 -2.74 -10.99 25.69
CA PRO A 27 -2.72 -10.43 24.34
C PRO A 27 -3.93 -10.87 23.51
N GLN A 28 -4.68 -9.88 23.02
CA GLN A 28 -5.89 -10.05 22.22
C GLN A 28 -5.79 -9.22 20.95
N ALA A 29 -6.40 -9.74 19.89
CA ALA A 29 -6.56 -9.04 18.63
C ALA A 29 -8.03 -9.02 18.22
N THR A 30 -8.50 -7.88 17.71
CA THR A 30 -9.87 -7.68 17.25
C THR A 30 -9.86 -7.03 15.88
N LEU A 31 -10.64 -7.58 14.95
CA LEU A 31 -10.84 -6.96 13.64
C LEU A 31 -11.57 -5.62 13.81
N VAL A 32 -10.97 -4.55 13.29
CA VAL A 32 -11.55 -3.20 13.28
C VAL A 32 -12.20 -2.93 11.94
N ALA A 33 -11.50 -3.25 10.84
CA ALA A 33 -11.98 -3.04 9.48
C ALA A 33 -11.35 -4.06 8.53
N THR A 34 -12.05 -4.34 7.44
CA THR A 34 -11.56 -5.14 6.31
C THR A 34 -11.85 -4.41 5.01
N MET A 35 -11.03 -4.65 4.00
CA MET A 35 -11.19 -4.13 2.65
C MET A 35 -10.71 -5.20 1.66
N CYS A 36 -11.61 -5.71 0.83
CA CYS A 36 -11.26 -6.53 -0.33
C CYS A 36 -11.43 -5.74 -1.63
N SER A 37 -10.44 -5.78 -2.52
CA SER A 37 -10.51 -5.24 -3.88
C SER A 37 -9.82 -6.17 -4.86
N GLY A 38 -10.60 -6.77 -5.75
CA GLY A 38 -10.11 -7.85 -6.62
C GLY A 38 -9.41 -8.92 -5.77
N ASN A 39 -8.14 -9.17 -6.06
CA ASN A 39 -7.34 -10.16 -5.33
C ASN A 39 -6.57 -9.56 -4.15
N GLN A 40 -6.76 -8.29 -3.78
CA GLN A 40 -6.08 -7.67 -2.64
C GLN A 40 -7.02 -7.59 -1.45
N LEU A 41 -6.58 -8.06 -0.29
CA LEU A 41 -7.29 -7.97 0.97
C LEU A 41 -6.44 -7.22 1.99
N TYR A 42 -7.04 -6.22 2.62
CA TYR A 42 -6.44 -5.45 3.68
C TYR A 42 -7.31 -5.55 4.93
N ALA A 43 -6.70 -5.70 6.09
CA ALA A 43 -7.43 -5.70 7.36
C ALA A 43 -6.71 -4.83 8.39
N TYR A 44 -7.49 -4.12 9.19
CA TYR A 44 -7.00 -3.35 10.33
C TYR A 44 -7.40 -4.11 11.60
N ILE A 45 -6.40 -4.49 12.39
CA ILE A 45 -6.57 -5.29 13.59
C ILE A 45 -6.04 -4.50 14.78
N ALA A 46 -6.89 -4.28 15.78
CA ALA A 46 -6.47 -3.71 17.05
C ALA A 46 -5.84 -4.82 17.90
N ALA A 47 -4.58 -4.63 18.29
CA ALA A 47 -3.80 -5.55 19.13
C ALA A 47 -3.51 -4.89 20.48
N SER A 48 -3.89 -5.56 21.57
CA SER A 48 -3.73 -5.05 22.94
C SER A 48 -3.55 -6.20 23.95
N PRO A 49 -2.76 -6.03 25.01
CA PRO A 49 -1.90 -4.88 25.26
C PRO A 49 -0.62 -4.95 24.42
N VAL A 50 -0.09 -3.78 24.05
CA VAL A 50 1.26 -3.58 23.48
C VAL A 50 2.01 -2.59 24.38
N SER A 51 3.21 -2.97 24.83
CA SER A 51 3.98 -2.11 25.73
C SER A 51 4.26 -0.74 25.10
N GLN A 52 4.31 0.30 25.93
CA GLN A 52 4.55 1.66 25.46
C GLN A 52 5.88 1.81 24.72
N GLU A 53 6.91 1.09 25.18
CA GLU A 53 8.21 1.01 24.49
C GLU A 53 8.04 0.43 23.08
N ALA A 54 7.43 -0.75 22.95
CA ALA A 54 7.24 -1.38 21.65
C ALA A 54 6.36 -0.54 20.72
N GLY A 55 5.24 0.00 21.22
CA GLY A 55 4.30 0.79 20.44
C GLY A 55 4.92 2.08 19.89
N VAL A 56 5.72 2.79 20.68
CA VAL A 56 6.44 4.00 20.23
C VAL A 56 7.55 3.64 19.24
N VAL A 57 8.37 2.63 19.55
CA VAL A 57 9.50 2.23 18.68
C VAL A 57 9.02 1.72 17.31
N LEU A 58 7.89 1.01 17.28
CA LEU A 58 7.22 0.60 16.04
C LEU A 58 6.68 1.79 15.24
N ALA A 59 6.16 2.83 15.88
CA ALA A 59 5.68 4.03 15.20
C ALA A 59 6.83 4.81 14.52
N ASP A 60 8.04 4.70 15.06
CA ASP A 60 9.26 5.29 14.51
C ASP A 60 9.95 4.41 13.43
N ASN A 61 9.32 3.29 13.01
CA ASN A 61 9.85 2.34 12.02
C ASN A 61 11.24 1.77 12.36
N SER A 62 11.54 1.58 13.64
CA SER A 62 12.79 0.93 14.07
C SER A 62 12.75 -0.59 13.80
N PRO A 63 13.85 -1.21 13.32
CA PRO A 63 13.90 -2.65 13.05
C PRO A 63 13.94 -3.51 14.32
N GLU A 64 14.00 -2.90 15.50
CA GLU A 64 14.11 -3.61 16.78
C GLU A 64 12.81 -4.34 17.15
N TYR A 65 11.67 -3.75 16.83
CA TYR A 65 10.36 -4.36 17.00
C TYR A 65 9.69 -4.50 15.64
N GLU A 66 9.00 -5.62 15.42
CA GLU A 66 8.29 -5.87 14.16
C GLU A 66 7.01 -6.68 14.40
N TRP A 67 6.02 -6.45 13.55
CA TRP A 67 4.85 -7.33 13.45
C TRP A 67 5.16 -8.45 12.46
N GLY A 68 4.98 -9.69 12.90
CA GLY A 68 5.23 -10.88 12.09
C GLY A 68 3.99 -11.77 12.01
N PRO A 69 3.81 -12.52 10.91
CA PRO A 69 2.75 -13.51 10.86
C PRO A 69 3.01 -14.71 11.76
N ARG A 70 1.93 -15.29 12.29
CA ARG A 70 1.97 -16.52 13.07
C ARG A 70 1.21 -17.63 12.34
N GLY A 71 1.90 -18.29 11.40
CA GLY A 71 1.37 -19.46 10.69
C GLY A 71 0.59 -19.13 9.41
N GLY A 72 0.28 -20.19 8.65
CA GLY A 72 -0.05 -20.15 7.22
C GLY A 72 -1.37 -19.48 6.86
N PHE A 73 -1.35 -18.77 5.74
CA PHE A 73 -2.49 -18.10 5.12
C PHE A 73 -2.89 -18.94 3.90
N GLU A 74 -3.69 -19.98 4.13
CA GLU A 74 -4.14 -20.84 3.04
C GLU A 74 -4.88 -19.99 1.98
N GLY A 75 -4.40 -20.07 0.74
CA GLY A 75 -4.94 -19.32 -0.39
C GLY A 75 -4.57 -17.84 -0.44
N CYS A 76 -3.51 -17.41 0.27
CA CYS A 76 -2.90 -16.08 0.13
C CYS A 76 -1.38 -16.19 -0.11
N SER A 77 -0.81 -15.32 -0.96
CA SER A 77 0.61 -15.39 -1.36
C SER A 77 1.53 -14.41 -0.64
N THR A 78 1.08 -13.16 -0.53
CA THR A 78 1.85 -12.07 0.10
C THR A 78 1.15 -11.72 1.39
N LEU A 79 1.92 -11.49 2.45
CA LEU A 79 1.41 -10.94 3.70
C LEU A 79 2.39 -9.94 4.28
N ASN A 80 1.93 -8.70 4.44
CA ASN A 80 2.66 -7.64 5.12
C ASN A 80 1.89 -7.18 6.35
N LEU A 81 2.60 -6.96 7.47
CA LEU A 81 2.03 -6.41 8.70
C LEU A 81 2.79 -5.14 9.06
N GLU A 82 2.08 -4.02 9.16
CA GLU A 82 2.65 -2.72 9.52
C GLU A 82 1.85 -2.09 10.65
N GLN A 83 2.52 -1.40 11.58
CA GLN A 83 1.81 -0.62 12.59
C GLN A 83 1.30 0.67 11.95
N ALA A 84 -0.02 0.81 11.88
CA ALA A 84 -0.69 1.99 11.34
C ALA A 84 -0.78 3.12 12.37
N SER A 85 -1.04 2.78 13.64
CA SER A 85 -1.05 3.73 14.76
C SER A 85 -0.88 3.03 16.11
N TYR A 86 -0.63 3.82 17.15
CA TYR A 86 -0.55 3.35 18.53
C TYR A 86 -1.27 4.33 19.46
N ASP A 87 -2.15 3.81 20.32
CA ASP A 87 -2.82 4.54 21.39
C ASP A 87 -2.13 4.21 22.74
N PRO A 88 -1.37 5.15 23.33
CA PRO A 88 -0.67 4.93 24.59
C PRO A 88 -1.61 4.83 25.79
N ASP A 89 -2.80 5.43 25.74
CA ASP A 89 -3.74 5.44 26.87
C ASP A 89 -4.39 4.06 27.04
N THR A 90 -4.67 3.37 25.94
CA THR A 90 -5.25 2.02 25.92
C THR A 90 -4.24 0.92 25.66
N GLN A 91 -2.97 1.26 25.41
CA GLN A 91 -1.90 0.33 25.02
C GLN A 91 -2.30 -0.52 23.81
N THR A 92 -2.93 0.11 22.82
CA THR A 92 -3.49 -0.58 21.64
C THR A 92 -2.72 -0.15 20.39
N SER A 93 -2.14 -1.12 19.67
CA SER A 93 -1.62 -0.88 18.33
C SER A 93 -2.69 -1.21 17.29
N LEU A 94 -2.87 -0.33 16.32
CA LEU A 94 -3.61 -0.65 15.11
C LEU A 94 -2.63 -1.23 14.10
N VAL A 95 -2.79 -2.50 13.76
CA VAL A 95 -1.95 -3.23 12.82
C VAL A 95 -2.69 -3.35 11.50
N LYS A 96 -2.08 -2.88 10.41
CA LYS A 96 -2.59 -3.09 9.07
C LYS A 96 -1.94 -4.33 8.47
N VAL A 97 -2.80 -5.24 8.05
CA VAL A 97 -2.47 -6.50 7.40
C VAL A 97 -2.81 -6.36 5.92
N SER A 98 -1.85 -6.63 5.03
CA SER A 98 -2.04 -6.55 3.58
C SER A 98 -1.74 -7.91 2.96
N MET A 99 -2.66 -8.47 2.17
CA MET A 99 -2.50 -9.77 1.55
C MET A 99 -3.05 -9.87 0.13
N THR A 100 -2.47 -10.79 -0.65
CA THR A 100 -2.96 -11.13 -1.99
C THR A 100 -3.67 -12.48 -1.94
N LEU A 101 -4.97 -12.49 -2.25
CA LEU A 101 -5.81 -13.67 -2.42
C LEU A 101 -5.38 -14.42 -3.70
N GLU A 102 -4.96 -15.67 -3.54
CA GLU A 102 -4.70 -16.59 -4.66
C GLU A 102 -5.97 -17.35 -5.06
N ASN A 103 -6.86 -17.59 -4.10
CA ASN A 103 -8.15 -18.22 -4.34
C ASN A 103 -9.27 -17.16 -4.31
N PRO A 104 -9.90 -16.83 -5.45
CA PRO A 104 -10.97 -15.84 -5.51
C PRO A 104 -12.26 -16.31 -4.81
N ASP A 105 -12.40 -17.62 -4.53
CA ASP A 105 -13.57 -18.20 -3.88
C ASP A 105 -13.44 -18.26 -2.34
N LEU A 106 -12.37 -17.70 -1.76
CA LEU A 106 -12.23 -17.59 -0.30
C LEU A 106 -13.31 -16.65 0.26
N GLU A 107 -14.07 -17.12 1.25
CA GLU A 107 -15.06 -16.29 1.96
C GLU A 107 -14.45 -15.60 3.20
N GLN A 108 -13.38 -16.17 3.77
CA GLN A 108 -12.71 -15.66 4.95
C GLN A 108 -11.25 -16.10 5.02
N VAL A 109 -10.41 -15.32 5.67
CA VAL A 109 -9.01 -15.63 5.97
C VAL A 109 -8.80 -15.51 7.49
N GLU A 110 -8.14 -16.50 8.08
CA GLU A 110 -7.73 -16.44 9.50
C GLU A 110 -6.33 -15.85 9.60
N VAL A 111 -6.17 -14.82 10.44
CA VAL A 111 -4.86 -14.19 10.70
C VAL A 111 -4.51 -14.29 12.17
N SER A 112 -3.30 -14.77 12.42
CA SER A 112 -2.63 -14.68 13.72
C SER A 112 -1.30 -13.93 13.54
N MET A 113 -0.93 -13.13 14.54
CA MET A 113 0.20 -12.22 14.49
C MET A 113 1.10 -12.44 15.70
N ASN A 114 2.39 -12.21 15.55
CA ASN A 114 3.34 -12.07 16.64
C ASN A 114 3.85 -10.63 16.66
N LEU A 115 4.05 -10.10 17.86
CA LEU A 115 4.97 -8.99 18.07
C LEU A 115 6.33 -9.58 18.38
N ASN A 116 7.33 -9.22 17.58
CA ASN A 116 8.70 -9.66 17.75
C ASN A 116 9.56 -8.53 18.32
N HIS A 117 10.57 -8.90 19.11
CA HIS A 117 11.69 -8.04 19.49
C HIS A 117 12.98 -8.74 19.06
N ASN A 118 13.80 -8.07 18.24
CA ASN A 118 15.03 -8.65 17.69
C ASN A 118 14.78 -10.05 17.07
N PHE A 119 13.77 -10.16 16.21
CA PHE A 119 13.34 -11.38 15.51
C PHE A 119 12.86 -12.53 16.42
N LYS A 120 12.60 -12.28 17.71
CA LYS A 120 12.05 -13.26 18.63
C LYS A 120 10.63 -12.87 19.03
N PRO A 121 9.64 -13.79 18.95
CA PRO A 121 8.28 -13.49 19.36
C PRO A 121 8.24 -13.22 20.87
N ILE A 122 7.72 -12.06 21.25
CA ILE A 122 7.53 -11.64 22.65
C ILE A 122 6.05 -11.61 23.06
N ALA A 123 5.14 -11.47 22.09
CA ALA A 123 3.71 -11.61 22.30
C ALA A 123 3.06 -12.22 21.06
N ALA A 124 1.96 -12.95 21.28
CA ALA A 124 1.21 -13.61 20.22
C ALA A 124 -0.25 -13.16 20.29
N TYR A 125 -0.80 -12.76 19.16
CA TYR A 125 -2.15 -12.21 19.02
C TYR A 125 -2.92 -13.05 17.99
N GLY A 126 -4.16 -13.44 18.29
CA GLY A 126 -5.02 -14.16 17.35
C GLY A 126 -5.74 -15.36 17.96
N PRO A 127 -6.53 -16.10 17.16
CA PRO A 127 -6.84 -15.86 15.74
C PRO A 127 -7.90 -14.77 15.51
N VAL A 128 -7.79 -14.05 14.39
CA VAL A 128 -8.80 -13.09 13.91
C VAL A 128 -9.33 -13.57 12.55
N ILE A 129 -10.65 -13.68 12.43
CA ILE A 129 -11.32 -14.03 11.18
C ILE A 129 -11.58 -12.76 10.38
N ILE A 130 -11.00 -12.66 9.18
CA ILE A 130 -11.18 -11.56 8.24
C ILE A 130 -12.13 -12.03 7.14
N PRO A 131 -13.34 -11.46 7.02
CA PRO A 131 -14.21 -11.80 5.91
C PRO A 131 -13.67 -11.22 4.60
N VAL A 132 -13.72 -12.03 3.55
CA VAL A 132 -13.45 -11.63 2.17
C VAL A 132 -14.77 -11.16 1.58
N THR A 133 -15.09 -9.90 1.84
CA THR A 133 -16.26 -9.25 1.27
C THR A 133 -15.79 -8.09 0.43
N GLU A 134 -16.28 -8.00 -0.81
CA GLU A 134 -16.00 -6.85 -1.67
C GLU A 134 -16.29 -5.57 -0.90
N SER A 135 -15.32 -4.68 -0.94
CA SER A 135 -15.45 -3.40 -0.25
C SER A 135 -16.58 -2.62 -0.88
N GLN A 136 -17.29 -1.85 -0.05
CA GLN A 136 -18.05 -0.75 -0.59
C GLN A 136 -17.08 0.18 -1.34
N THR A 137 -17.47 0.53 -2.55
CA THR A 137 -16.73 1.46 -3.40
C THR A 137 -17.67 2.60 -3.75
N LEU A 138 -17.20 3.82 -3.56
CA LEU A 138 -17.87 4.98 -4.15
C LEU A 138 -17.14 5.32 -5.45
N SER A 139 -17.88 5.41 -6.55
CA SER A 139 -17.30 5.70 -7.86
C SER A 139 -18.03 6.84 -8.54
N CYS A 140 -17.27 7.71 -9.19
CA CYS A 140 -17.81 8.76 -10.06
C CYS A 140 -17.09 8.77 -11.39
N SER A 141 -17.82 9.11 -12.45
CA SER A 141 -17.23 9.37 -13.76
C SER A 141 -16.49 10.71 -13.72
N ALA A 142 -15.35 10.76 -14.39
CA ALA A 142 -14.54 11.95 -14.55
C ALA A 142 -14.26 12.20 -16.05
N ASP A 143 -13.82 13.41 -16.35
CA ASP A 143 -13.31 13.79 -17.67
C ASP A 143 -12.16 14.78 -17.44
N ILE A 144 -11.01 14.24 -17.04
CA ILE A 144 -9.82 15.02 -16.70
C ILE A 144 -8.74 14.73 -17.73
N THR A 145 -8.43 15.72 -18.54
CA THR A 145 -7.31 15.65 -19.48
C THR A 145 -5.98 15.68 -18.72
N VAL A 146 -5.13 14.71 -19.02
CA VAL A 146 -3.77 14.59 -18.51
C VAL A 146 -2.82 14.74 -19.68
N VAL A 147 -1.92 15.72 -19.62
CA VAL A 147 -0.95 15.98 -20.69
C VAL A 147 0.39 15.33 -20.34
N ASN A 148 0.92 14.55 -21.26
CA ASN A 148 2.22 13.89 -21.16
C ASN A 148 3.13 14.43 -22.25
N THR A 149 4.30 14.92 -21.84
CA THR A 149 5.28 15.58 -22.72
C THR A 149 6.66 14.99 -22.50
N THR A 150 7.60 15.35 -23.38
CA THR A 150 9.01 15.00 -23.23
C THR A 150 9.54 15.31 -21.82
N ARG A 151 9.13 16.42 -21.19
CA ARG A 151 9.57 16.75 -19.82
C ARG A 151 9.18 15.68 -18.79
N GLN A 152 7.93 15.20 -18.81
CA GLN A 152 7.51 14.17 -17.84
C GLN A 152 8.20 12.83 -18.09
N MET A 153 8.57 12.54 -19.33
CA MET A 153 9.37 11.37 -19.67
C MET A 153 10.81 11.47 -19.16
N GLU A 154 11.45 12.63 -19.35
CA GLU A 154 12.80 12.89 -18.82
C GLU A 154 12.81 12.82 -17.29
N GLU A 155 11.76 13.33 -16.64
CA GLU A 155 11.60 13.23 -15.19
C GLU A 155 11.39 11.78 -14.71
N ALA A 156 10.61 10.99 -15.45
CA ALA A 156 10.43 9.56 -15.18
C ALA A 156 11.73 8.75 -15.37
N TRP A 157 12.56 9.12 -16.35
CA TRP A 157 13.89 8.54 -16.54
C TRP A 157 14.83 8.83 -15.35
N GLY A 158 14.71 10.04 -14.80
CA GLY A 158 15.47 10.50 -13.64
C GLY A 158 16.92 10.87 -13.96
N LEU A 159 17.75 11.01 -12.92
CA LEU A 159 19.14 11.48 -13.02
C LEU A 159 20.14 10.39 -13.47
N ARG A 160 19.77 9.52 -14.43
CA ARG A 160 20.69 8.51 -14.94
C ARG A 160 21.78 9.19 -15.80
N PRO A 161 23.05 8.75 -15.70
CA PRO A 161 24.19 9.42 -16.34
C PRO A 161 24.17 9.38 -17.89
N ASP A 162 23.28 8.59 -18.47
CA ASP A 162 23.11 8.31 -19.90
C ASP A 162 21.68 8.64 -20.36
N GLN A 163 21.26 9.91 -20.22
CA GLN A 163 19.96 10.34 -20.74
C GLN A 163 19.91 10.15 -22.27
N PRO A 164 18.99 9.32 -22.79
CA PRO A 164 18.83 9.15 -24.22
C PRO A 164 18.31 10.45 -24.85
N GLU A 165 18.67 10.69 -26.11
CA GLU A 165 18.02 11.74 -26.90
C GLU A 165 16.62 11.28 -27.30
N PHE A 166 15.61 11.88 -26.68
CA PHE A 166 14.22 11.62 -26.98
C PHE A 166 13.65 12.63 -27.98
N SER A 167 12.58 12.26 -28.68
CA SER A 167 11.85 13.18 -29.54
C SER A 167 11.03 14.17 -28.72
N GLU A 168 10.87 15.39 -29.23
CA GLU A 168 9.88 16.33 -28.69
C GLU A 168 8.48 15.80 -29.00
N TYR A 169 7.66 15.60 -27.96
CA TYR A 169 6.29 15.11 -28.12
C TYR A 169 5.33 15.71 -27.09
N THR A 170 4.05 15.63 -27.41
CA THR A 170 2.94 15.91 -26.50
C THR A 170 1.79 14.98 -26.85
N GLN A 171 1.27 14.30 -25.84
CA GLN A 171 0.11 13.42 -25.93
C GLN A 171 -0.84 13.66 -24.77
N GLU A 172 -2.10 13.29 -24.96
CA GLU A 172 -3.16 13.46 -23.98
C GLU A 172 -3.76 12.11 -23.59
N GLY A 173 -3.99 11.93 -22.31
CA GLY A 173 -4.82 10.87 -21.74
C GLY A 173 -6.00 11.48 -20.98
N THR A 174 -6.94 10.63 -20.59
CA THR A 174 -8.15 11.04 -19.88
C THR A 174 -8.37 10.13 -18.68
N ILE A 175 -8.37 10.71 -17.48
CA ILE A 175 -8.92 10.03 -16.30
C ILE A 175 -10.43 10.05 -16.44
N TYR A 176 -11.02 8.86 -16.62
CA TYR A 176 -12.46 8.73 -16.89
C TYR A 176 -13.25 8.22 -15.68
N GLN A 177 -12.57 7.68 -14.67
CA GLN A 177 -13.21 7.16 -13.47
C GLN A 177 -12.34 7.39 -12.24
N ILE A 178 -13.00 7.79 -11.16
CA ILE A 178 -12.41 7.91 -9.82
C ILE A 178 -13.23 7.02 -8.89
N SER A 179 -12.53 6.15 -8.17
CA SER A 179 -13.12 5.23 -7.20
C SER A 179 -12.45 5.42 -5.84
N ILE A 180 -13.21 5.41 -4.76
CA ILE A 180 -12.68 5.37 -3.40
C ILE A 180 -13.21 4.13 -2.69
N CYS A 181 -12.25 3.32 -2.25
CA CYS A 181 -12.45 2.19 -1.35
C CYS A 181 -11.94 2.59 0.03
N ALA A 182 -12.27 1.82 1.07
CA ALA A 182 -11.89 2.16 2.44
C ALA A 182 -10.37 2.34 2.64
N GLY A 183 -9.50 1.83 1.79
CA GLY A 183 -8.05 1.92 1.99
C GLY A 183 -7.26 2.30 0.76
N TYR A 184 -7.91 2.82 -0.28
CA TYR A 184 -7.23 3.56 -1.35
C TYR A 184 -8.22 4.40 -2.17
N ILE A 185 -7.70 5.42 -2.83
CA ILE A 185 -8.35 6.11 -3.95
C ILE A 185 -7.73 5.56 -5.23
N GLU A 186 -8.54 5.22 -6.22
CA GLU A 186 -8.12 4.67 -7.50
C GLU A 186 -8.61 5.54 -8.65
N LEU A 187 -7.75 5.66 -9.65
CA LEU A 187 -8.03 6.37 -10.89
C LEU A 187 -7.81 5.41 -12.04
N GLU A 188 -8.80 5.35 -12.94
CA GLU A 188 -8.64 4.70 -14.22
C GLU A 188 -8.46 5.75 -15.30
N MET A 189 -7.42 5.58 -16.09
CA MET A 189 -7.01 6.52 -17.12
C MET A 189 -6.87 5.81 -18.46
N GLN A 190 -7.45 6.39 -19.51
CA GLN A 190 -7.18 6.02 -20.88
C GLN A 190 -6.04 6.89 -21.42
N THR A 191 -5.14 6.29 -22.17
CA THR A 191 -3.96 6.89 -22.80
C THR A 191 -3.83 6.34 -24.23
N PRO A 192 -3.01 6.97 -25.08
CA PRO A 192 -2.51 6.34 -26.31
C PRO A 192 -1.84 5.01 -25.99
N THR A 193 -1.78 4.09 -26.94
CA THR A 193 -1.13 2.79 -26.73
C THR A 193 0.37 2.95 -26.49
N LEU A 194 1.01 1.90 -25.95
CA LEU A 194 2.47 1.86 -25.82
C LEU A 194 3.14 2.05 -27.18
N GLU A 195 2.58 1.45 -28.23
CA GLU A 195 3.06 1.58 -29.61
C GLU A 195 2.95 3.03 -30.12
N GLU A 196 1.79 3.65 -29.95
CA GLU A 196 1.54 5.04 -30.35
C GLU A 196 2.46 6.02 -29.62
N TRP A 197 2.61 5.84 -28.30
CA TRP A 197 3.50 6.66 -27.50
C TRP A 197 4.97 6.46 -27.89
N THR A 198 5.41 5.22 -28.10
CA THR A 198 6.82 4.93 -28.49
C THR A 198 7.14 5.56 -29.85
N ALA A 199 6.22 5.49 -30.81
CA ALA A 199 6.39 6.02 -32.15
C ALA A 199 6.58 7.55 -32.19
N VAL A 200 5.97 8.29 -31.24
CA VAL A 200 6.08 9.76 -31.21
C VAL A 200 7.14 10.27 -30.22
N SER A 201 7.40 9.54 -29.14
CA SER A 201 8.34 9.94 -28.09
C SER A 201 9.81 9.64 -28.45
N GLY A 202 10.06 8.76 -29.43
CA GLY A 202 11.40 8.29 -29.75
C GLY A 202 11.95 7.32 -28.69
N ALA A 203 11.10 6.77 -27.81
CA ALA A 203 11.51 5.84 -26.76
C ALA A 203 12.05 4.49 -27.28
N GLU A 204 12.01 4.24 -28.59
CA GLU A 204 12.64 3.08 -29.24
C GLU A 204 14.14 2.96 -28.92
N VAL A 205 14.83 4.07 -28.65
CA VAL A 205 16.24 4.10 -28.21
C VAL A 205 16.46 3.30 -26.92
N LEU A 206 15.45 3.17 -26.06
CA LEU A 206 15.53 2.40 -24.83
C LEU A 206 15.62 0.90 -25.10
N LEU A 207 15.04 0.41 -26.20
CA LEU A 207 15.18 -1.00 -26.61
C LEU A 207 16.63 -1.34 -26.97
N ASP A 208 17.37 -0.38 -27.52
CA ASP A 208 18.78 -0.58 -27.83
C ASP A 208 19.65 -0.49 -26.59
N LEU A 209 19.31 0.36 -25.62
CA LEU A 209 19.97 0.39 -24.32
C LEU A 209 19.79 -0.91 -23.53
N GLU A 210 18.61 -1.52 -23.58
CA GLU A 210 18.41 -2.84 -22.96
C GLU A 210 19.33 -3.91 -23.53
N LYS A 211 19.56 -3.90 -24.86
CA LYS A 211 20.44 -4.87 -25.53
C LYS A 211 21.91 -4.68 -25.20
N LEU A 212 22.30 -3.49 -24.73
CA LEU A 212 23.67 -3.19 -24.30
C LEU A 212 23.93 -3.62 -22.85
N SER A 213 22.90 -4.01 -22.11
CA SER A 213 23.05 -4.59 -20.78
C SER A 213 23.65 -5.99 -20.86
N ASP A 214 24.71 -6.25 -20.08
CA ASP A 214 25.29 -7.59 -19.91
C ASP A 214 24.37 -8.56 -19.12
N ILE A 215 23.20 -8.08 -18.70
CA ILE A 215 22.19 -8.86 -17.96
C ILE A 215 21.15 -9.37 -18.95
N GLU A 216 21.11 -10.69 -19.19
CA GLU A 216 20.00 -11.32 -19.89
C GLU A 216 18.70 -11.14 -19.10
N LEU A 217 17.79 -10.33 -19.62
CA LEU A 217 16.45 -10.20 -19.07
C LEU A 217 15.63 -11.45 -19.42
N PRO A 218 14.89 -12.05 -18.47
CA PRO A 218 13.88 -13.05 -18.78
C PRO A 218 12.93 -12.55 -19.89
N PRO A 219 12.41 -13.40 -20.78
CA PRO A 219 11.52 -12.97 -21.88
C PRO A 219 10.31 -12.15 -21.43
N GLN A 220 9.87 -12.34 -20.19
CA GLN A 220 8.77 -11.60 -19.56
C GLN A 220 9.10 -10.12 -19.30
N LEU A 221 10.39 -9.78 -19.26
CA LEU A 221 10.93 -8.44 -19.03
C LEU A 221 11.49 -7.79 -20.32
N GLU A 222 11.22 -8.36 -21.50
CA GLU A 222 11.58 -7.72 -22.77
C GLU A 222 10.83 -6.37 -22.91
N GLY A 223 11.56 -5.30 -23.25
CA GLY A 223 11.01 -3.94 -23.36
C GLY A 223 10.69 -3.31 -22.01
N TYR A 224 11.28 -3.81 -20.92
CA TYR A 224 11.06 -3.33 -19.56
C TYR A 224 11.29 -1.82 -19.41
N LEU A 225 12.42 -1.28 -19.87
CA LEU A 225 12.76 0.14 -19.80
C LEU A 225 11.76 1.00 -20.56
N VAL A 226 11.30 0.58 -21.74
CA VAL A 226 10.27 1.31 -22.50
C VAL A 226 8.97 1.32 -21.71
N ARG A 227 8.54 0.17 -21.20
CA ARG A 227 7.28 0.03 -20.43
C ARG A 227 7.32 0.80 -19.11
N ASP A 228 8.43 0.71 -18.38
CA ASP A 228 8.69 1.42 -17.12
C ASP A 228 8.70 2.93 -17.35
N THR A 229 9.37 3.40 -18.40
CA THR A 229 9.39 4.83 -18.77
C THR A 229 8.02 5.30 -19.22
N TYR A 230 7.29 4.48 -19.99
CA TYR A 230 5.92 4.77 -20.42
C TYR A 230 5.00 4.98 -19.21
N GLY A 231 4.87 3.99 -18.33
CA GLY A 231 4.05 4.09 -17.12
C GLY A 231 4.53 5.18 -16.15
N GLY A 232 5.85 5.31 -15.98
CA GLY A 232 6.47 6.33 -15.15
C GLY A 232 6.16 7.75 -15.63
N SER A 233 6.23 8.01 -16.94
CA SER A 233 5.96 9.34 -17.49
C SER A 233 4.50 9.77 -17.29
N TRP A 234 3.55 8.84 -17.43
CA TRP A 234 2.15 9.09 -17.14
C TRP A 234 1.90 9.29 -15.64
N LEU A 235 2.59 8.53 -14.77
CA LEU A 235 2.51 8.73 -13.33
C LEU A 235 3.00 10.13 -12.93
N VAL A 236 4.06 10.65 -13.54
CA VAL A 236 4.53 12.03 -13.32
C VAL A 236 3.43 13.02 -13.70
N SER A 237 2.83 12.89 -14.90
CA SER A 237 1.73 13.75 -15.34
C SER A 237 0.51 13.68 -14.39
N VAL A 238 0.17 12.50 -13.89
CA VAL A 238 -0.93 12.29 -12.94
C VAL A 238 -0.63 12.94 -11.58
N LYS A 239 0.60 12.86 -11.09
CA LYS A 239 0.99 13.54 -9.84
C LYS A 239 0.86 15.05 -9.95
N GLU A 240 1.19 15.62 -11.12
CA GLU A 240 1.10 17.05 -11.36
C GLU A 240 -0.36 17.54 -11.42
N ILE A 241 -1.21 16.85 -12.17
CA ILE A 241 -2.63 17.25 -12.29
C ILE A 241 -3.39 17.10 -10.97
N LEU A 242 -2.94 16.20 -10.09
CA LEU A 242 -3.57 15.92 -8.79
C LEU A 242 -2.87 16.58 -7.60
N ALA A 243 -1.89 17.45 -7.84
CA ALA A 243 -1.09 18.06 -6.78
C ALA A 243 -1.94 18.87 -5.78
N ASP A 244 -3.08 19.41 -6.24
CA ASP A 244 -4.04 20.18 -5.44
C ASP A 244 -5.35 19.42 -5.13
N ALA A 245 -5.42 18.13 -5.47
CA ALA A 245 -6.63 17.34 -5.31
C ALA A 245 -7.06 17.22 -3.84
N ARG A 246 -8.33 17.51 -3.54
CA ARG A 246 -8.89 17.49 -2.19
C ARG A 246 -10.01 16.47 -2.06
N LEU A 247 -10.01 15.73 -0.96
CA LEU A 247 -11.15 14.92 -0.55
C LEU A 247 -12.06 15.76 0.34
N ASN A 248 -13.36 15.81 0.01
CA ASN A 248 -14.35 16.59 0.73
C ASN A 248 -15.27 15.67 1.53
N TYR A 249 -15.53 16.06 2.78
CA TYR A 249 -16.34 15.31 3.72
C TYR A 249 -17.68 16.00 3.99
N ARG A 250 -18.66 15.21 4.40
CA ARG A 250 -20.05 15.63 4.64
C ARG A 250 -20.22 16.63 5.77
N ASP A 251 -19.26 16.68 6.70
CA ASP A 251 -19.25 17.67 7.77
C ASP A 251 -18.79 19.07 7.29
N GLY A 252 -18.46 19.20 6.00
CA GLY A 252 -17.99 20.42 5.36
C GLY A 252 -16.48 20.62 5.43
N THR A 253 -15.73 19.67 5.98
CA THR A 253 -14.26 19.70 5.99
C THR A 253 -13.69 19.17 4.67
N SER A 254 -12.42 19.52 4.38
CA SER A 254 -11.69 18.97 3.23
C SER A 254 -10.21 18.82 3.52
N GLU A 255 -9.62 17.75 3.02
CA GLU A 255 -8.20 17.43 3.17
C GLU A 255 -7.52 17.37 1.81
N LEU A 256 -6.30 17.90 1.72
CA LEU A 256 -5.47 17.75 0.52
C LEU A 256 -4.96 16.30 0.48
N ILE A 257 -5.13 15.60 -0.64
CA ILE A 257 -4.78 14.18 -0.75
C ILE A 257 -3.31 13.93 -0.40
N THR A 258 -2.41 14.81 -0.84
CA THR A 258 -0.97 14.71 -0.54
C THR A 258 -0.60 14.94 0.94
N GLN A 259 -1.54 15.44 1.76
CA GLN A 259 -1.38 15.61 3.20
C GLN A 259 -2.01 14.48 4.02
N ILE A 260 -2.81 13.62 3.39
CA ILE A 260 -3.39 12.46 4.06
C ILE A 260 -2.25 11.49 4.41
N PRO A 261 -2.09 11.10 5.70
CA PRO A 261 -1.02 10.19 6.11
C PRO A 261 -1.02 8.92 5.27
N SER A 262 0.16 8.48 4.83
CA SER A 262 0.34 7.39 3.87
C SER A 262 1.72 6.77 4.05
N ALA A 263 1.82 5.44 3.92
CA ALA A 263 3.09 4.72 4.02
C ALA A 263 4.11 5.15 2.94
N TYR A 264 3.63 5.70 1.81
CA TYR A 264 4.44 6.15 0.69
C TYR A 264 4.39 7.68 0.51
N ALA A 265 4.50 8.42 1.63
CA ALA A 265 4.59 9.88 1.67
C ALA A 265 3.42 10.61 0.96
N GLY A 266 2.22 10.04 0.96
CA GLY A 266 1.05 10.66 0.35
C GLY A 266 1.10 10.72 -1.18
N THR A 267 1.89 9.85 -1.82
CA THR A 267 2.07 9.85 -3.27
C THR A 267 1.17 8.84 -3.98
N TRP A 268 0.79 9.19 -5.21
CA TRP A 268 0.18 8.24 -6.14
C TRP A 268 1.23 7.23 -6.62
N GLY A 269 0.83 5.97 -6.69
CA GLY A 269 1.61 4.87 -7.25
C GLY A 269 0.85 4.15 -8.36
N SER A 270 1.56 3.28 -9.09
CA SER A 270 0.90 2.36 -10.02
C SER A 270 0.01 1.38 -9.23
N GLY A 271 -1.25 1.25 -9.65
CA GLY A 271 -2.18 0.23 -9.14
C GLY A 271 -1.94 -1.15 -9.74
N GLU A 272 -1.04 -1.24 -10.71
CA GLU A 272 -0.69 -2.43 -11.45
C GLU A 272 0.47 -3.18 -10.79
N SER A 273 0.14 -4.25 -10.07
CA SER A 273 1.12 -5.18 -9.48
C SER A 273 0.98 -6.56 -10.15
N PRO A 274 2.07 -7.29 -10.44
CA PRO A 274 3.47 -7.06 -10.08
C PRO A 274 4.32 -6.36 -11.14
N TYR A 275 3.74 -5.89 -12.25
CA TYR A 275 4.50 -5.27 -13.34
C TYR A 275 4.02 -3.85 -13.61
N PRO A 276 4.92 -2.83 -13.62
CA PRO A 276 4.62 -1.45 -14.02
C PRO A 276 4.27 -1.31 -15.53
N GLY A 277 3.97 -2.41 -16.22
CA GLY A 277 3.59 -2.47 -17.63
C GLY A 277 2.43 -3.42 -17.90
N SER A 278 1.57 -3.67 -16.91
CA SER A 278 0.35 -4.47 -17.11
C SER A 278 -0.81 -3.66 -17.68
N SER A 279 -0.55 -2.42 -18.10
CA SER A 279 -1.50 -1.58 -18.82
C SER A 279 -2.08 -2.43 -19.92
N ARG A 280 -3.37 -2.75 -19.82
CA ARG A 280 -4.08 -3.30 -20.97
C ARG A 280 -4.04 -2.19 -21.99
N ASP A 281 -3.19 -2.34 -23.00
CA ASP A 281 -2.97 -1.43 -24.13
C ASP A 281 -3.72 -0.08 -24.04
N GLY A 282 -3.09 0.93 -23.42
CA GLY A 282 -3.66 2.27 -23.26
C GLY A 282 -4.49 2.51 -21.99
N ILE A 283 -4.76 1.52 -21.14
CA ILE A 283 -5.46 1.70 -19.85
C ILE A 283 -4.46 1.62 -18.70
N HIS A 284 -4.43 2.65 -17.86
CA HIS A 284 -3.62 2.70 -16.64
C HIS A 284 -4.48 2.83 -15.40
N VAL A 285 -4.02 2.21 -14.31
CA VAL A 285 -4.62 2.34 -12.98
C VAL A 285 -3.63 2.98 -12.01
N PHE A 286 -4.04 4.06 -11.34
CA PHE A 286 -3.22 4.72 -10.32
C PHE A 286 -3.92 4.67 -8.97
N ARG A 287 -3.14 4.48 -7.90
CA ARG A 287 -3.67 4.36 -6.54
C ARG A 287 -2.97 5.32 -5.57
N PHE A 288 -3.77 5.91 -4.70
CA PHE A 288 -3.33 6.57 -3.48
C PHE A 288 -3.75 5.71 -2.29
N THR A 289 -2.80 5.29 -1.45
CA THR A 289 -3.05 4.42 -0.30
C THR A 289 -2.79 5.18 1.01
N PRO A 290 -3.82 5.50 1.82
CA PRO A 290 -3.64 6.10 3.13
C PRO A 290 -3.07 5.11 4.16
N ALA A 291 -2.56 5.65 5.26
CA ALA A 291 -2.13 4.90 6.43
C ALA A 291 -3.32 4.41 7.27
N GLN A 292 -4.44 5.14 7.22
CA GLN A 292 -5.69 4.80 7.89
C GLN A 292 -6.81 4.61 6.88
N ALA A 293 -7.78 3.75 7.21
CA ALA A 293 -8.92 3.55 6.34
C ALA A 293 -9.80 4.82 6.27
N PHE A 294 -10.27 5.17 5.07
CA PHE A 294 -11.34 6.12 4.84
C PHE A 294 -12.67 5.61 5.41
N ASP A 295 -13.36 6.45 6.16
CA ASP A 295 -14.77 6.25 6.44
C ASP A 295 -15.59 6.72 5.24
N LEU A 296 -15.98 5.78 4.38
CA LEU A 296 -16.75 6.05 3.15
C LEU A 296 -18.11 6.70 3.44
N SER A 297 -18.66 6.55 4.65
CA SER A 297 -19.91 7.22 5.02
C SER A 297 -19.74 8.73 5.12
N GLN A 298 -18.53 9.22 5.43
CA GLN A 298 -18.21 10.64 5.56
C GLN A 298 -17.77 11.27 4.24
N VAL A 299 -17.36 10.47 3.26
CA VAL A 299 -16.88 10.99 1.97
C VAL A 299 -18.05 11.48 1.13
N GLU A 300 -17.91 12.69 0.58
CA GLU A 300 -18.93 13.33 -0.27
C GLU A 300 -18.46 13.47 -1.72
N SER A 301 -17.25 14.00 -1.93
CA SER A 301 -16.74 14.29 -3.27
C SER A 301 -15.23 14.41 -3.28
N ILE A 302 -14.65 14.44 -4.48
CA ILE A 302 -13.25 14.81 -4.71
C ILE A 302 -13.21 16.06 -5.60
N THR A 303 -12.40 17.05 -5.24
CA THR A 303 -12.14 18.24 -6.05
C THR A 303 -10.76 18.14 -6.67
N ILE A 304 -10.66 18.32 -7.99
CA ILE A 304 -9.40 18.34 -8.74
C ILE A 304 -9.38 19.63 -9.56
N GLY A 305 -8.39 20.48 -9.33
CA GLY A 305 -8.41 21.86 -9.83
C GLY A 305 -9.68 22.60 -9.38
N SER A 306 -10.45 23.12 -10.34
CA SER A 306 -11.71 23.82 -10.07
C SER A 306 -12.96 22.95 -10.12
N THR A 307 -12.83 21.66 -10.46
CA THR A 307 -13.98 20.77 -10.71
C THR A 307 -14.19 19.83 -9.53
N THR A 308 -15.44 19.69 -9.11
CA THR A 308 -15.82 18.77 -8.02
C THR A 308 -16.60 17.61 -8.58
N TYR A 309 -16.16 16.39 -8.25
CA TYR A 309 -16.73 15.13 -8.69
C TYR A 309 -17.47 14.48 -7.51
N PRO A 310 -18.80 14.54 -7.46
CA PRO A 310 -19.58 13.99 -6.36
C PRO A 310 -19.64 12.46 -6.43
N PHE A 311 -19.55 11.81 -5.28
CA PHE A 311 -19.73 10.37 -5.17
C PHE A 311 -21.20 10.03 -4.90
N PRO A 312 -21.85 9.20 -5.74
CA PRO A 312 -23.25 8.82 -5.54
C PRO A 312 -23.40 7.92 -4.31
N GLN A 313 -24.43 8.14 -3.49
CA GLN A 313 -24.73 7.27 -2.36
C GLN A 313 -25.69 6.13 -2.73
N ALA A 314 -25.71 5.09 -1.89
CA ALA A 314 -26.76 4.06 -1.94
C ALA A 314 -28.19 4.63 -1.80
N ALA A 315 -28.35 5.79 -1.13
CA ALA A 315 -29.63 6.50 -1.04
C ALA A 315 -30.01 7.23 -2.35
N ASP A 316 -29.02 7.63 -3.16
CA ASP A 316 -29.23 8.30 -4.46
C ASP A 316 -29.53 7.30 -5.59
N LEU A 317 -29.23 6.02 -5.38
CA LEU A 317 -29.51 4.91 -6.29
C LEU A 317 -30.91 4.29 -6.07
N GLY A 318 -31.70 4.87 -5.16
CA GLY A 318 -33.04 4.41 -4.78
C GLY A 318 -34.06 5.54 -4.73
N ALA A 319 -34.33 6.17 -5.88
CA ALA A 319 -35.50 7.03 -6.12
C ALA A 319 -36.11 6.74 -7.50
#